data_AF-A0A0B7HPD6-F1
#
_entry.id   AF-A0A0B7HPD6-F1
#
_cell.length_a   1.000
_cell.length_b   1.000
_cell.length_c   1.000
_cell.angle_alpha   90.00
_cell.angle_beta   90.00
_cell.angle_gamma   90.00
#
_symmetry.space_group_name_H-M   'P 1'
#
loop_
_entity.id
_entity.type
_entity.pdbx_description
1 polymer ?
#
loop_
_entity_poly.entity_id
_entity_poly.type
_entity_poly.pdbx_seq_one_letter_code
_entity_poly.pdbx_strand_id
1 'polypeptide(L)' 'MVTKKEGLKANGKLKKGYKFKKGGTIVKAKSTAKKKGSVKAGKR' A
#
# COMPACT_ATOMS: atom_id res chain seq x y z
N MET A 1 -14.99 -12.68 -17.92
CA MET A 1 -13.90 -11.69 -18.12
C MET A 1 -13.25 -11.41 -16.78
N VAL A 2 -11.95 -11.68 -16.65
CA VAL A 2 -11.25 -11.61 -15.36
C VAL A 2 -10.66 -10.21 -15.19
N THR A 3 -11.35 -9.34 -14.46
CA THR A 3 -10.95 -7.96 -14.18
C THR A 3 -9.80 -7.87 -13.14
N LYS A 4 -8.80 -8.77 -13.18
CA LYS A 4 -7.73 -8.93 -12.17
C LYS A 4 -6.64 -7.83 -12.19
N LYS A 5 -6.96 -6.62 -12.62
CA LYS A 5 -6.05 -5.46 -12.54
C LYS A 5 -6.62 -4.30 -11.72
N GLU A 6 -7.60 -4.53 -10.84
CA GLU A 6 -8.23 -3.43 -10.09
C GLU A 6 -7.25 -2.55 -9.30
N GLY A 7 -6.10 -3.09 -8.89
CA GLY A 7 -5.03 -2.37 -8.17
C GLY A 7 -3.83 -1.91 -9.01
N LEU A 8 -3.80 -2.15 -10.33
CA LEU A 8 -2.74 -1.69 -11.25
C LEU A 8 -3.25 -0.57 -12.14
N LYS A 9 -2.39 0.40 -12.43
CA LYS A 9 -2.59 1.41 -13.46
C LYS A 9 -2.20 0.84 -14.83
N ALA A 10 -2.59 1.54 -15.89
CA ALA A 10 -2.18 1.21 -17.26
C ALA A 10 -0.65 1.19 -17.43
N ASN A 11 0.07 2.07 -16.70
CA ASN A 11 1.53 2.15 -16.70
C ASN A 11 2.24 1.10 -15.82
N GLY A 12 1.54 0.05 -15.37
CA GLY A 12 2.13 -1.03 -14.57
C GLY A 12 2.44 -0.68 -13.12
N LYS A 13 2.14 0.54 -12.66
CA LYS A 13 2.30 0.93 -11.24
C LYS A 13 1.05 0.63 -10.43
N LEU A 14 1.21 0.36 -9.14
CA LEU A 14 0.07 0.18 -8.24
C LEU A 14 -0.72 1.48 -8.03
N LYS A 15 -2.04 1.35 -7.86
CA LYS A 15 -2.90 2.43 -7.40
C LYS A 15 -2.59 2.79 -5.94
N LYS A 16 -2.85 4.04 -5.54
CA LYS A 16 -2.67 4.51 -4.16
C LYS A 16 -3.51 3.65 -3.21
N GLY A 17 -2.91 3.20 -2.10
CA GLY A 17 -3.59 2.34 -1.14
C GLY A 17 -3.68 0.86 -1.55
N TYR A 18 -2.91 0.42 -2.55
CA TYR A 18 -2.71 -1.00 -2.87
C TYR A 18 -1.26 -1.41 -2.62
N LYS A 19 -1.03 -2.69 -2.32
CA LYS A 19 0.30 -3.28 -2.11
C LYS A 19 0.36 -4.70 -2.68
N PHE A 20 1.57 -5.14 -3.02
CA PHE A 20 1.82 -6.56 -3.30
C PHE A 20 1.91 -7.35 -1.98
N LYS A 21 1.26 -8.51 -1.95
CA LYS A 21 1.46 -9.54 -0.94
C LYS A 21 2.60 -10.47 -1.39
N LYS A 22 3.24 -11.16 -0.45
CA LYS A 22 4.17 -12.26 -0.75
C LYS A 22 3.44 -13.25 -1.68
N GLY A 23 4.02 -13.51 -2.85
CA GLY A 23 3.39 -14.28 -3.94
C GLY A 23 2.79 -13.45 -5.08
N GLY A 24 3.03 -12.14 -5.15
CA GLY A 24 2.70 -11.31 -6.33
C GLY A 24 1.24 -10.87 -6.44
N THR A 25 0.37 -11.24 -5.50
CA THR A 25 -1.03 -10.81 -5.48
C THR A 25 -1.18 -9.36 -4.99
N ILE A 26 -2.02 -8.58 -5.65
CA ILE A 26 -2.32 -7.19 -5.25
C ILE A 26 -3.45 -7.19 -4.24
N VAL A 27 -3.25 -6.52 -3.11
CA VAL A 27 -4.26 -6.35 -2.06
C VAL A 27 -4.41 -4.89 -1.69
N LYS A 28 -5.61 -4.48 -1.28
CA LYS A 28 -5.81 -3.14 -0.70
C LYS A 28 -5.02 -3.06 0.59
N ALA A 29 -4.18 -2.03 0.70
CA ALA A 29 -3.48 -1.74 1.93
C ALA A 29 -4.52 -1.43 3.00
N LYS A 30 -4.71 -2.34 3.96
CA LYS A 30 -5.36 -1.98 5.21
C LYS A 30 -4.53 -0.85 5.79
N SER A 31 -5.17 0.28 6.09
CA SER A 31 -4.59 1.32 6.92
C SER A 31 -4.34 0.69 8.28
N THR A 32 -3.17 0.06 8.45
CA THR A 32 -2.57 0.00 9.78
C THR A 32 -2.37 1.46 10.10
N ALA A 33 -3.26 2.03 10.91
CA ALA A 33 -3.00 3.31 11.54
C ALA A 33 -1.59 3.15 12.11
N LYS A 34 -0.59 3.77 11.46
CA LYS A 34 0.71 3.93 12.09
C LYS A 34 0.33 4.70 13.34
N LYS A 35 0.37 4.07 14.51
CA LYS A 35 0.28 4.80 15.77
C LYS A 35 1.26 5.96 15.60
N LYS A 36 0.75 7.20 15.59
CA LYS A 36 1.58 8.41 15.61
C LYS A 36 2.24 8.43 16.99
N GLY A 37 3.23 7.58 17.18
CA GLY A 37 3.78 7.23 18.48
C GLY A 37 5.25 6.89 18.36
N SER A 38 6.02 7.80 17.75
CA SER A 38 7.45 7.95 17.97
C SER A 38 7.95 9.28 17.37
N VAL A 39 7.27 10.40 17.63
CA VAL A 39 7.95 11.71 17.60
C VAL A 39 8.43 11.97 19.02
N LYS A 40 9.58 11.38 19.35
CA LYS A 40 10.48 11.93 20.37
C LYS A 40 11.91 11.60 19.95
N ALA A 41 12.41 12.37 19.00
CA ALA A 41 13.84 12.50 18.72
C ALA A 41 14.03 13.84 18.01
N GLY A 42 14.61 14.82 18.71
CA GLY A 42 14.94 16.12 18.12
C GLY A 42 14.74 17.30 19.06
N LYS A 43 15.36 17.28 20.25
CA LYS A 43 15.85 18.52 20.86
C LYS A 43 17.14 18.85 20.12
N ARG A 44 17.11 19.85 19.24
CA ARG A 44 18.21 20.74 18.81
C ARG A 44 17.71 21.59 17.66
#